data_AF-A0A1C5SRS1-F1
#
_entry.id   AF-A0A1C5SRS1-F1
#
_cell.length_a   1.000
_cell.length_b   1.000
_cell.length_c   1.000
_cell.angle_alpha   90.00
_cell.angle_beta   90.00
_cell.angle_gamma   90.00
#
_symmetry.space_group_name_H-M   'P 1'
#
loop_
_entity.id
_entity.type
_entity.pdbx_description
1 polymer ?
#
loop_
_entity_poly.entity_id
_entity_poly.type
_entity_poly.pdbx_seq_one_letter_code
_entity_poly.pdbx_strand_id
1 'polypeptide(L)' 'MAKITKKNVLSVQGIVNIENGKITFSVEDIEGEIALAELMSDFNGQEVKLSVNQTDEIA' A
#
# COMPACT_ATOMS: atom_id res chain seq x y z
N MET A 1 12.86 28.00 -10.51
CA MET A 1 11.59 28.21 -9.80
C MET A 1 11.59 27.34 -8.56
N ALA A 2 11.21 27.88 -7.40
CA ALA A 2 11.08 27.05 -6.20
C ALA A 2 9.90 26.07 -6.41
N LYS A 3 10.19 24.77 -6.40
CA LYS A 3 9.17 23.71 -6.48
C LYS A 3 8.77 23.32 -5.07
N ILE A 4 7.60 23.75 -4.63
CA ILE A 4 7.03 23.30 -3.36
C ILE A 4 6.33 21.96 -3.61
N THR A 5 6.73 20.92 -2.87
CA THR A 5 6.15 19.57 -2.99
C THR A 5 5.54 19.17 -1.65
N LYS A 6 4.28 18.74 -1.64
CA LYS A 6 3.64 18.11 -0.48
C LYS A 6 3.56 16.60 -0.74
N LYS A 7 4.03 15.79 0.21
CA LYS A 7 4.05 14.32 0.11
C LYS A 7 3.13 13.74 1.20
N ASN A 8 2.10 13.01 0.78
CA ASN A 8 1.30 12.16 1.65
C ASN A 8 1.76 10.71 1.43
N VAL A 9 1.90 9.93 2.51
CA VAL A 9 2.37 8.54 2.43
C VAL A 9 1.44 7.65 3.24
N LEU A 10 0.96 6.60 2.59
CA LEU A 10 0.34 5.45 3.23
C LEU A 10 1.29 4.26 3.10
N SER A 11 1.59 3.59 4.21
CA SER A 11 2.39 2.37 4.21
C SER A 11 1.72 1.28 5.05
N VAL A 12 1.62 0.09 4.48
CA VAL A 12 1.21 -1.13 5.17
C VAL A 12 2.35 -2.14 5.05
N GLN A 13 2.63 -2.85 6.14
CA GLN A 13 3.59 -3.94 6.14
C GLN A 13 2.83 -5.22 6.54
N GLY A 14 2.95 -6.23 5.69
CA GLY A 14 2.20 -7.47 5.84
C GLY A 14 2.42 -8.35 4.61
N ILE A 15 1.73 -9.48 4.59
CA ILE A 15 1.74 -10.40 3.46
C ILE A 15 0.71 -9.91 2.45
N VAL A 16 1.13 -9.73 1.20
CA VAL A 16 0.23 -9.37 0.10
C VAL A 16 -0.36 -10.64 -0.51
N ASN A 17 -1.69 -10.67 -0.63
CA ASN A 17 -2.44 -11.73 -1.31
C ASN A 17 -3.10 -11.14 -2.57
N ILE A 18 -3.00 -11.85 -3.70
CA ILE A 18 -3.57 -11.41 -4.98
C ILE A 18 -4.43 -12.53 -5.56
N GLU A 19 -5.74 -12.36 -5.50
CA GLU A 19 -6.70 -13.38 -5.93
C GLU A 19 -7.88 -12.72 -6.67
N ASN A 20 -8.28 -13.30 -7.82
CA ASN A 20 -9.42 -12.83 -8.61
C ASN A 20 -9.39 -11.30 -8.92
N GLY A 21 -8.20 -10.74 -9.13
CA GLY A 21 -8.00 -9.31 -9.39
C GLY A 21 -8.15 -8.40 -8.16
N LYS A 22 -8.31 -8.97 -6.96
CA LYS A 22 -8.29 -8.25 -5.69
C LYS A 22 -6.91 -8.37 -5.05
N ILE A 23 -6.44 -7.26 -4.49
CA ILE A 23 -5.21 -7.20 -3.70
C ILE A 23 -5.62 -6.97 -2.26
N THR A 24 -5.23 -7.88 -1.37
CA THR A 24 -5.49 -7.82 0.06
C THR A 24 -4.18 -7.98 0.85
N PHE A 25 -4.17 -7.50 2.09
CA PHE A 25 -3.03 -7.60 2.99
C PHE A 25 -3.42 -8.32 4.27
N SER A 26 -2.64 -9.32 4.66
CA SER A 26 -2.68 -9.91 6.00
C SER A 26 -1.63 -9.25 6.88
N VAL A 27 -2.05 -8.69 8.01
CA VAL A 27 -1.19 -8.01 8.98
C VAL A 27 -1.29 -8.77 10.30
N GLU A 28 -0.15 -9.11 10.93
CA GLU A 28 -0.10 -10.04 12.06
C GLU A 28 -1.03 -9.65 13.23
N ASP A 29 -1.22 -8.35 13.47
CA ASP A 29 -2.02 -7.83 14.60
C ASP A 29 -3.45 -7.42 14.21
N ILE A 30 -3.94 -7.80 13.03
CA ILE A 30 -5.28 -7.45 12.56
C ILE A 30 -6.02 -8.72 12.14
N GLU A 31 -7.15 -8.98 12.79
CA GLU A 31 -8.05 -10.06 12.37
C GLU A 31 -8.70 -9.70 11.03
N GLY A 32 -8.40 -10.51 10.01
CA GLY A 32 -8.95 -10.37 8.67
C GLY A 32 -7.96 -9.78 7.67
N GLU A 33 -8.37 -9.79 6.40
CA GLU A 33 -7.58 -9.18 5.33
C GLU A 33 -8.04 -7.75 5.05
N ILE A 34 -7.08 -6.88 4.79
CA ILE A 34 -7.34 -5.48 4.45
C ILE A 34 -7.26 -5.32 2.93
N ALA A 35 -8.33 -4.85 2.29
CA ALA A 35 -8.31 -4.63 0.85
C ALA A 35 -7.49 -3.38 0.48
N LEU A 36 -6.60 -3.50 -0.51
CA LEU A 36 -5.81 -2.36 -1.01
C LEU A 36 -6.72 -1.20 -1.47
N ALA A 37 -7.86 -1.53 -2.07
CA ALA A 37 -8.83 -0.54 -2.53
C ALA A 37 -9.38 0.34 -1.39
N GLU A 38 -9.58 -0.24 -0.20
CA GLU A 38 -10.04 0.52 0.98
C GLU A 38 -8.95 1.46 1.48
N LEU A 39 -7.72 0.95 1.56
CA LEU A 39 -6.53 1.72 1.94
C LEU A 39 -6.27 2.90 0.98
N MET A 40 -6.51 2.72 -0.32
CA MET A 40 -6.26 3.75 -1.34
C MET A 40 -7.43 4.72 -1.56
N SER A 41 -8.53 4.61 -0.81
CA SER A 41 -9.75 5.40 -1.02
C SER A 41 -9.49 6.91 -1.02
N ASP A 42 -8.65 7.41 -0.12
CA ASP A 42 -8.27 8.83 -0.03
C ASP A 42 -7.50 9.34 -1.26
N PHE A 43 -6.88 8.44 -2.02
CA PHE A 43 -6.10 8.76 -3.21
C PHE A 43 -6.91 8.61 -4.51
N ASN A 44 -8.19 8.22 -4.42
CA ASN A 44 -9.04 8.02 -5.59
C ASN A 44 -9.17 9.32 -6.41
N GLY A 45 -8.96 9.21 -7.73
CA GLY A 45 -9.00 10.35 -8.66
C GLY A 45 -7.78 11.27 -8.62
N GLN A 46 -6.72 10.92 -7.87
CA GLN A 46 -5.48 11.70 -7.80
C GLN A 46 -4.37 11.03 -8.62
N GLU A 47 -3.46 11.84 -9.17
CA GLU A 47 -2.23 11.32 -9.77
C GLU A 47 -1.31 10.78 -8.67
N VAL A 48 -1.04 9.48 -8.72
CA VAL A 48 -0.21 8.79 -7.73
C VAL A 48 0.91 7.99 -8.39
N LYS A 49 2.01 7.83 -7.66
CA LYS A 49 3.07 6.88 -7.98
C LYS A 49 2.99 5.71 -7.01
N LEU A 50 2.75 4.49 -7.52
CA LEU A 50 2.78 3.27 -6.72
C LEU A 50 4.23 2.77 -6.54
N SER A 51 4.57 2.34 -5.33
CA SER A 51 5.86 1.72 -5.00
C SER A 51 5.60 0.44 -4.24
N VAL A 52 6.19 -0.67 -4.69
CA VAL A 52 6.16 -1.97 -4.00
C VAL A 52 7.59 -2.25 -3.53
N ASN A 53 7.75 -2.54 -2.25
CA ASN A 53 9.06 -2.82 -1.65
C ASN A 53 8.97 -4.13 -0.87
N GLN A 54 9.88 -5.06 -1.16
CA GLN A 54 10.08 -6.29 -0.41
C GLN A 54 11.53 -6.28 0.09
N THR A 55 11.73 -6.66 1.34
CA THR A 55 13.06 -6.82 1.92
C THR A 55 13.18 -8.26 2.40
N ASP A 56 14.06 -9.01 1.76
CA ASP A 56 14.43 -10.34 2.20
C ASP A 56 15.70 -10.21 3.04
N GLU A 57 15.68 -10.72 4.28
CA GLU A 57 16.90 -10.85 5.07
C GLU A 57 17.80 -11.92 4.43
N ILE A 58 19.01 -11.53 4.04
CA ILE A 58 20.05 -12.46 3.60
C ILE A 58 20.88 -12.77 4.85
N ALA A 59 20.82 -14.02 5.30
CA ALA A 59 21.69 -14.56 6.34
C ALA A 59 23.16 -14.60 5.90
#